data_AF-A0A7X9C5N3-F1
#
_entry.id   AF-A0A7X9C5N3-F1
#
_cell.length_a   1.000
_cell.length_b   1.000
_cell.length_c   1.000
_cell.angle_alpha   90.00
_cell.angle_beta   90.00
_cell.angle_gamma   90.00
#
_symmetry.space_group_name_H-M   'P 1'
#
loop_
_entity.id
_entity.type
_entity.pdbx_description
1 polymer ?
#
loop_
_entity_poly.entity_id
_entity_poly.type
_entity_poly.pdbx_seq_one_letter_code
_entity_poly.pdbx_strand_id
1 'polypeptide(L)'
;TVGRFKIGQVPIDRLLGKEMVLLMWAIEDSDPQLISTAIKNWSGLSREERWWLFTMTNAITGHADDKRGWRKAIRYALTENPIDDSDKSQGNIFEMLYKNVK
;
A
#
# COMPACT_ATOMS: atom_id res chain seq x y z
N THR A 1 -12.56 -12.80 -12.23
CA THR A 1 -12.96 -13.99 -11.44
C THR A 1 -13.61 -13.50 -10.15
N VAL A 2 -14.87 -13.86 -9.90
CA VAL A 2 -15.53 -13.54 -8.62
C VAL A 2 -14.82 -14.29 -7.48
N GLY A 3 -14.54 -13.59 -6.37
CA GLY A 3 -13.84 -14.17 -5.22
C GLY A 3 -14.63 -15.30 -4.57
N ARG A 4 -13.97 -16.43 -4.27
CA ARG A 4 -14.55 -17.50 -3.44
C ARG A 4 -14.41 -17.11 -1.96
N PHE A 5 -15.52 -16.76 -1.33
CA PHE A 5 -15.55 -16.54 0.12
C PHE A 5 -15.46 -17.87 0.85
N LYS A 6 -14.53 -17.97 1.81
CA LYS A 6 -14.44 -19.11 2.72
C LYS A 6 -15.43 -18.93 3.86
N ILE A 7 -16.23 -19.95 4.15
CA ILE A 7 -17.18 -19.98 5.26
C ILE A 7 -16.47 -20.62 6.47
N GLY A 8 -16.66 -20.06 7.67
CA GLY A 8 -16.08 -20.55 8.92
C GLY A 8 -15.20 -19.52 9.63
N GLN A 9 -14.37 -19.97 10.59
CA GLN A 9 -13.38 -19.10 11.22
C GLN A 9 -12.23 -18.83 10.26
N VAL A 10 -12.17 -17.61 9.73
CA VAL A 10 -11.09 -17.14 8.86
C VAL A 10 -10.20 -16.23 9.71
N PRO A 11 -9.00 -16.68 10.14
CA PRO A 11 -8.10 -15.83 10.90
C PRO A 11 -7.64 -14.67 10.01
N ILE A 12 -7.70 -13.47 10.55
CA ILE A 12 -7.32 -12.23 9.89
C ILE A 12 -6.12 -11.64 10.64
N ASP A 13 -5.19 -11.04 9.92
CA ASP A 13 -4.09 -10.32 10.53
C ASP A 13 -4.61 -9.14 11.38
N ARG A 14 -4.08 -8.96 12.59
CA ARG A 14 -4.55 -7.92 13.53
C ARG A 14 -4.48 -6.50 12.94
N LEU A 15 -3.62 -6.28 11.94
CA LEU A 15 -3.39 -4.99 11.31
C LEU A 15 -4.26 -4.75 10.08
N LEU A 16 -5.01 -5.76 9.60
CA LEU A 16 -5.79 -5.63 8.36
C LEU A 16 -6.68 -4.39 8.36
N GLY A 17 -7.41 -4.15 9.45
CA GLY A 17 -8.30 -2.99 9.54
C GLY A 17 -7.55 -1.66 9.39
N LYS A 18 -6.36 -1.53 9.97
CA LYS A 18 -5.54 -0.32 9.83
C LYS A 18 -5.00 -0.15 8.41
N GLU A 19 -4.50 -1.24 7.82
CA GLU A 19 -4.00 -1.23 6.44
C GLU A 19 -5.12 -0.86 5.45
N MET A 20 -6.34 -1.37 5.65
CA MET A 20 -7.51 -1.03 4.83
C MET A 20 -7.91 0.45 4.96
N VAL A 21 -7.95 1.00 6.18
CA VAL A 21 -8.26 2.41 6.39
C VAL A 21 -7.23 3.31 5.71
N LEU A 22 -5.94 2.97 5.83
CA LEU A 22 -4.87 3.75 5.19
C LEU A 22 -5.00 3.75 3.66
N LEU A 23 -5.26 2.58 3.07
CA LEU A 23 -5.52 2.44 1.65
C LEU A 23 -6.73 3.27 1.21
N MET A 24 -7.83 3.21 1.96
CA MET A 24 -9.04 3.97 1.66
C MET A 24 -8.74 5.48 1.70
N TRP A 25 -7.94 5.94 2.65
CA TRP A 25 -7.51 7.32 2.72
C TRP A 25 -6.58 7.75 1.58
N ALA A 26 -5.75 6.84 1.06
CA ALA A 26 -4.89 7.13 -0.08
C ALA A 26 -5.67 7.39 -1.36
N ILE A 27 -6.78 6.67 -1.55
CA ILE A 27 -7.57 6.70 -2.79
C ILE A 27 -8.80 7.61 -2.73
N GLU A 28 -9.22 8.08 -1.55
CA GLU A 28 -10.48 8.82 -1.33
C GLU A 28 -10.73 9.94 -2.35
N ASP A 29 -9.72 10.79 -2.58
CA ASP A 29 -9.81 11.94 -3.50
C ASP A 29 -9.00 11.73 -4.80
N SER A 30 -8.63 10.47 -5.11
CA SER A 30 -7.85 10.12 -6.30
C SER A 30 -8.72 9.89 -7.54
N ASP A 31 -8.13 10.02 -8.74
CA ASP A 31 -8.80 9.59 -9.97
C ASP A 31 -9.05 8.07 -9.89
N PRO A 32 -10.28 7.58 -10.14
CA PRO A 32 -10.59 6.15 -10.16
C PRO A 32 -9.63 5.30 -11.02
N GLN A 33 -9.03 5.87 -12.06
CA GLN A 33 -8.06 5.18 -12.90
C GLN A 33 -6.78 4.80 -12.14
N LEU A 34 -6.41 5.56 -11.11
CA LEU A 34 -5.20 5.36 -10.30
C LEU A 34 -5.38 4.35 -9.17
N ILE A 35 -6.60 3.88 -8.90
CA ILE A 35 -6.88 2.94 -7.80
C ILE A 35 -6.12 1.62 -8.01
N SER A 36 -6.10 1.11 -9.24
CA SER A 36 -5.37 -0.13 -9.57
C SER A 36 -3.88 0.02 -9.29
N THR A 37 -3.30 1.17 -9.65
CA THR A 37 -1.92 1.56 -9.37
C THR A 37 -1.65 1.62 -7.88
N ALA A 38 -2.50 2.30 -7.11
CA ALA A 38 -2.37 2.39 -5.65
C ALA A 38 -2.36 1.02 -4.96
N ILE A 39 -3.24 0.11 -5.39
CA ILE A 39 -3.33 -1.25 -4.83
C ILE A 39 -2.06 -2.06 -5.18
N LYS A 40 -1.61 -1.98 -6.43
CA LYS A 40 -0.37 -2.65 -6.88
C LYS A 40 0.84 -2.15 -6.09
N ASN A 41 1.01 -0.83 -5.97
CA ASN A 41 2.09 -0.22 -5.19
C ASN A 41 2.04 -0.65 -3.71
N TRP A 42 0.86 -0.64 -3.09
CA TRP A 42 0.71 -1.11 -1.71
C TRP A 42 1.07 -2.59 -1.54
N SER A 43 0.69 -3.43 -2.51
CA SER A 43 0.98 -4.87 -2.50
C SER A 43 2.47 -5.18 -2.67
N GLY A 44 3.22 -4.31 -3.36
CA GLY A 44 4.67 -4.44 -3.56
C GLY A 44 5.50 -4.09 -2.33
N LEU A 45 4.93 -3.36 -1.36
CA LEU A 45 5.62 -3.03 -0.11
C LEU A 45 5.60 -4.22 0.86
N SER A 46 6.75 -4.48 1.48
CA SER A 46 6.85 -5.33 2.67
C SER A 46 6.07 -4.74 3.85
N ARG A 47 5.81 -5.55 4.87
CA ARG A 47 5.09 -5.10 6.07
C ARG A 47 5.82 -3.95 6.75
N GLU A 48 7.14 -4.01 6.81
CA GLU A 48 8.02 -3.01 7.40
C GLU A 48 7.94 -1.69 6.62
N GLU A 49 8.02 -1.75 5.29
CA GLU A 49 7.95 -0.57 4.42
C GLU A 49 6.59 0.13 4.49
N ARG A 50 5.49 -0.62 4.64
CA ARG A 50 4.14 -0.03 4.84
C ARG A 50 4.08 0.83 6.10
N TRP A 51 4.58 0.30 7.23
CA TRP A 51 4.57 1.03 8.50
C TRP A 51 5.60 2.15 8.54
N TRP A 52 6.73 1.97 7.86
CA TRP A 52 7.72 3.02 7.68
C TRP A 52 7.13 4.19 6.87
N LEU A 53 6.47 3.92 5.75
CA LEU A 53 5.79 4.93 4.93
C LEU A 53 4.73 5.68 5.74
N PHE A 54 3.89 4.95 6.48
CA PHE A 54 2.91 5.57 7.37
C PHE A 54 3.56 6.45 8.43
N THR A 55 4.63 5.99 9.08
CA THR A 55 5.30 6.75 10.14
C THR A 55 5.94 8.04 9.60
N MET A 56 6.60 7.95 8.44
CA MET A 56 7.23 9.10 7.79
C MET A 56 6.22 10.15 7.34
N THR A 57 5.06 9.70 6.85
CA THR A 57 4.00 10.60 6.42
C THR A 57 3.22 11.16 7.60
N ASN A 58 2.75 10.33 8.54
CA ASN A 58 1.98 10.75 9.73
C ASN A 58 2.78 11.64 10.70
N ALA A 59 4.12 11.61 10.66
CA ALA A 59 4.94 12.57 11.39
C ALA A 59 4.79 14.02 10.87
N ILE A 60 4.24 14.20 9.67
CA ILE A 60 3.92 15.51 9.08
C ILE A 60 2.62 16.04 9.68
N THR A 61 2.57 17.34 9.98
CA THR A 61 1.43 18.02 10.61
C THR A 61 0.09 17.78 9.88
N GLY A 62 -0.98 17.58 10.66
CA GLY A 62 -2.36 17.44 10.20
C GLY A 62 -3.13 16.43 11.05
N HIS A 63 -4.42 16.68 11.32
CA HIS A 63 -5.28 15.71 11.99
C HIS A 63 -5.71 14.59 11.02
N ALA A 64 -6.38 13.56 11.55
CA ALA A 64 -6.91 12.46 10.74
C ALA A 64 -7.88 12.94 9.65
N ASP A 65 -8.65 13.99 9.95
CA ASP A 65 -9.66 14.56 9.07
C ASP A 65 -9.09 15.62 8.10
N ASP A 66 -7.84 16.03 8.29
CA ASP A 66 -7.20 17.01 7.42
C ASP A 66 -6.82 16.37 6.09
N LYS A 67 -7.40 16.84 4.99
CA LYS A 67 -7.06 16.43 3.61
C LYS A 67 -5.73 17.01 3.10
N ARG A 68 -4.87 17.49 4.00
CA ARG A 68 -3.59 18.17 3.69
C ARG A 68 -2.45 17.48 4.45
N GLY A 69 -1.22 17.81 4.10
CA GLY A 69 -0.04 17.24 4.75
C GLY A 69 0.08 15.75 4.47
N TRP A 70 0.12 14.94 5.54
CA TRP A 70 0.39 13.50 5.49
C TRP A 70 -0.58 12.73 4.59
N ARG A 71 -1.88 13.07 4.56
CA ARG A 71 -2.88 12.41 3.69
C ARG A 71 -2.55 12.58 2.21
N LYS A 72 -2.10 13.77 1.81
CA LYS A 72 -1.71 14.07 0.44
C LYS A 72 -0.41 13.32 0.08
N ALA A 73 0.54 13.24 1.01
CA ALA A 73 1.78 12.49 0.82
C ALA A 73 1.55 10.99 0.59
N ILE A 74 0.67 10.35 1.37
CA ILE A 74 0.33 8.93 1.19
C ILE A 74 -0.32 8.68 -0.18
N ARG A 75 -1.25 9.55 -0.58
CA ARG A 75 -1.85 9.47 -1.92
C ARG A 75 -0.77 9.49 -2.99
N TYR A 76 0.10 10.50 -3.00
CA TYR A 76 1.15 10.61 -4.01
C TYR A 76 2.08 9.41 -4.03
N ALA A 77 2.51 8.93 -2.87
CA ALA A 77 3.37 7.76 -2.77
C ALA A 77 2.76 6.51 -3.40
N LEU A 78 1.43 6.36 -3.34
CA LEU A 78 0.73 5.19 -3.86
C LEU A 78 0.20 5.39 -5.29
N THR A 79 -0.18 6.59 -5.71
CA THR A 79 -0.82 6.81 -7.03
C THR A 79 0.15 7.25 -8.12
N GLU A 80 1.20 8.00 -7.80
CA GLU A 80 2.11 8.57 -8.81
C GLU A 80 3.40 7.77 -9.00
N ASN A 81 3.62 6.70 -8.24
CA ASN A 81 4.78 5.84 -8.46
C ASN A 81 4.54 4.98 -9.72
N PRO A 82 5.32 5.17 -10.81
CA PRO A 82 5.14 4.42 -12.04
C PRO A 82 5.42 2.94 -11.77
N ILE A 83 4.46 2.10 -12.12
CA ILE A 83 4.56 0.66 -11.97
C ILE A 83 4.84 0.10 -13.35
N ASP A 84 6.01 -0.47 -13.54
CA ASP A 84 6.30 -1.20 -14.76
C ASP A 84 5.57 -2.54 -14.69
N ASP A 85 4.50 -2.69 -15.47
CA ASP A 85 3.72 -3.94 -15.56
C ASP A 85 4.57 -5.12 -16.10
N SER A 86 5.75 -4.84 -16.66
CA SER A 86 6.69 -5.86 -17.14
C SER A 86 7.53 -6.49 -16.02
N ASP A 87 7.68 -5.82 -14.87
CA ASP A 87 8.56 -6.26 -13.80
C ASP A 87 7.77 -6.77 -12.59
N LYS A 88 7.53 -8.08 -12.57
CA LYS A 88 6.94 -8.79 -11.42
C LYS A 88 7.88 -8.82 -10.21
N SER A 89 9.04 -8.16 -10.27
CA SER A 89 10.09 -8.20 -9.25
C SER A 89 10.07 -7.02 -8.27
N GLN A 90 8.92 -6.39 -8.03
CA GLN A 90 8.72 -5.66 -6.77
C GLN A 90 8.58 -6.62 -5.57
N GLY A 91 9.45 -7.62 -5.51
CA GLY A 91 9.72 -8.42 -4.33
C GLY A 91 10.82 -7.75 -3.52
N ASN A 92 10.77 -7.97 -2.21
CA ASN A 92 11.80 -7.61 -1.24
C ASN A 92 13.19 -7.50 -1.88
N ILE A 93 13.93 -6.41 -1.63
CA ILE A 93 15.38 -6.31 -1.95
C ILE A 93 16.12 -7.60 -1.57
N PHE A 94 15.70 -8.24 -0.47
CA PHE A 94 16.19 -9.54 -0.04
C PHE A 94 15.93 -10.70 -1.04
N GLU A 95 14.78 -10.78 -1.69
CA GLU A 95 14.53 -11.77 -2.76
C GLU A 95 15.40 -11.52 -3.99
N MET A 96 15.57 -10.25 -4.39
CA MET A 96 16.44 -9.88 -5.50
C MET A 96 17.90 -10.25 -5.22
N LEU A 97 18.38 -9.98 -4.00
CA LEU A 97 19.72 -10.36 -3.56
C LEU A 97 19.89 -11.87 -3.51
N TYR A 98 18.88 -12.61 -3.05
CA TYR A 98 18.93 -14.08 -2.98
C TYR A 98 19.01 -14.74 -4.37
N LYS A 99 18.35 -14.16 -5.37
CA LYS A 99 18.41 -14.63 -6.77
C LYS A 99 19.80 -14.45 -7.39
N ASN A 100 20.52 -13.40 -7.01
CA ASN A 100 21.86 -13.08 -7.55
C ASN A 100 23.02 -13.83 -6.87
N VAL A 101 22.74 -14.64 -5.84
CA VAL A 101 23.74 -15.46 -5.12
C VAL A 101 23.76 -16.91 -5.61
N LYS A 102 23.03 -17.24 -6.69
CA LYS A 102 23.19 -18.49 -7.43
C LYS A 102 23.87 -18.27 -8.77
#